data_AF-A0A523UI65-F1
#
_entry.id   AF-A0A523UI65-F1
#
_cell.length_a   1.000
_cell.length_b   1.000
_cell.length_c   1.000
_cell.angle_alpha   90.00
_cell.angle_beta   90.00
_cell.angle_gamma   90.00
#
_symmetry.space_group_name_H-M   'P 1'
#
loop_
_entity.id
_entity.type
_entity.pdbx_description
1 polymer ?
#
loop_
_entity_poly.entity_id
_entity_poly.type
_entity_poly.pdbx_seq_one_letter_code
_entity_poly.pdbx_strand_id
1 'polypeptide(L)'
;MKAAKITSVIVVLVLVVSAVGCVGGQADYQTGYDAGYDTGYDVGYDLGYDAGYDVGYAQGCDDCQVENATEEAQPPVTEPQTFERITITGAGDKTSAPFEVTTDEWIIEWSYTADDPEWAAFYFFVYPRGETVMYVESVTAGEGETHGSTYSYAGPGEYYVAVLAANIEHWQITVKPA
;
A
#
# COMPACT_ATOMS: atom_id res chain seq x y z
N MET A 1 -28.99 15.88 -43.04
CA MET A 1 -29.18 16.48 -41.70
C MET A 1 -27.82 16.61 -41.05
N LYS A 2 -27.60 17.71 -40.32
CA LYS A 2 -26.29 18.27 -39.98
C LYS A 2 -25.46 17.36 -39.05
N ALA A 3 -24.20 17.16 -39.43
CA ALA A 3 -23.15 16.69 -38.54
C ALA A 3 -22.83 17.77 -37.49
N ALA A 4 -22.82 17.41 -36.20
CA ALA A 4 -22.41 18.29 -35.11
C ALA A 4 -21.04 17.83 -34.59
N LYS A 5 -20.04 18.68 -34.83
CA LYS A 5 -18.65 18.56 -34.37
C LYS A 5 -18.58 18.79 -32.85
N ILE A 6 -18.08 17.81 -32.09
CA ILE A 6 -17.59 18.00 -30.72
C ILE A 6 -16.22 17.31 -30.65
N THR A 7 -15.17 17.97 -31.12
CA THR A 7 -13.80 17.41 -31.05
C THR A 7 -12.73 18.47 -30.77
N SER A 8 -13.07 19.74 -30.52
CA SER A 8 -12.06 20.81 -30.57
C SER A 8 -11.79 21.58 -29.27
N VAL A 9 -12.34 21.18 -28.12
CA VAL A 9 -12.05 21.90 -26.85
C VAL A 9 -11.22 21.07 -25.87
N ILE A 10 -11.42 19.74 -25.82
CA ILE A 10 -10.71 18.86 -24.87
C ILE A 10 -9.24 18.63 -25.30
N VAL A 11 -8.95 18.56 -26.60
CA VAL A 11 -7.58 18.34 -27.10
C VAL A 11 -6.68 19.56 -26.88
N VAL A 12 -7.23 20.77 -26.84
CA VAL A 12 -6.46 22.00 -26.60
C VAL A 12 -6.10 22.15 -25.13
N LEU A 13 -6.94 21.66 -24.20
CA LEU A 13 -6.66 21.71 -22.77
C LEU A 13 -5.61 20.67 -22.33
N VAL A 14 -5.49 19.56 -23.06
CA VAL A 14 -4.43 18.56 -22.85
C VAL A 14 -3.07 19.00 -23.42
N LEU A 15 -3.05 19.86 -24.44
CA LEU A 15 -1.81 20.31 -25.09
C LEU A 15 -1.14 21.55 -24.47
N VAL A 16 -1.81 22.31 -23.60
CA VAL A 16 -1.22 23.51 -22.96
C VAL A 16 -0.37 23.17 -21.73
N VAL A 17 -0.44 21.94 -21.20
CA VAL A 17 0.38 21.50 -20.05
C VAL A 17 1.82 21.14 -20.45
N SER A 18 2.15 21.01 -21.73
CA SER A 18 3.49 20.58 -22.17
C SER A 18 4.49 21.69 -22.52
N ALA A 19 4.18 22.97 -22.26
CA ALA A 19 4.98 24.09 -22.77
C ALA A 19 5.43 25.16 -21.75
N VAL A 20 5.61 24.82 -20.46
CA VAL A 20 6.39 25.67 -19.54
C VAL A 20 7.33 24.80 -18.70
N GLY A 21 8.61 24.79 -19.10
CA GLY A 21 9.66 24.11 -18.35
C GLY A 21 10.90 23.79 -19.18
N CYS A 22 11.38 24.75 -19.97
CA CYS A 22 12.71 24.65 -20.57
C CYS A 22 13.74 25.31 -19.64
N VAL A 23 14.91 24.65 -19.54
CA VAL A 23 16.19 25.10 -18.98
C VAL A 23 16.39 24.88 -17.47
N GLY A 24 17.06 23.78 -17.10
CA GLY A 24 17.92 23.76 -15.90
C GLY A 24 17.93 22.54 -14.97
N GLY A 25 17.26 21.41 -15.25
CA GLY A 25 16.96 20.42 -14.18
C GLY A 25 17.62 19.04 -14.22
N GLN A 26 18.53 18.72 -15.16
CA GLN A 26 19.00 17.32 -15.31
C GLN A 26 20.29 16.96 -14.58
N ALA A 27 21.06 17.94 -14.08
CA ALA A 27 22.31 17.65 -13.37
C ALA A 27 22.15 17.56 -11.84
N ASP A 28 21.20 18.29 -11.25
CA ASP A 28 21.10 18.43 -9.79
C ASP A 28 20.22 17.36 -9.11
N TYR A 29 19.25 16.77 -9.83
CA TYR A 29 18.33 15.78 -9.23
C TYR A 29 19.01 14.45 -8.90
N GLN A 30 19.96 14.02 -9.75
CA GLN A 30 20.65 12.74 -9.58
C GLN A 30 21.64 12.78 -8.41
N THR A 31 22.41 13.87 -8.25
CA THR A 31 23.41 14.01 -7.18
C THR A 31 22.77 14.13 -5.79
N GLY A 32 21.60 14.77 -5.68
CA GLY A 32 20.88 14.89 -4.41
C GLY A 32 20.23 13.57 -3.96
N TYR A 33 19.74 12.77 -4.92
CA TYR A 33 19.15 11.46 -4.65
C TYR A 33 20.21 10.44 -4.19
N ASP A 34 21.34 10.36 -4.90
CA ASP A 34 22.41 9.40 -4.58
C ASP A 34 23.08 9.73 -3.23
N ALA A 35 23.36 11.02 -2.94
CA ALA A 35 23.97 11.42 -1.67
C ALA A 35 23.04 11.24 -0.45
N GLY A 36 21.74 11.44 -0.63
CA GLY A 36 20.74 11.27 0.44
C GLY A 36 20.50 9.81 0.80
N TYR A 37 20.52 8.92 -0.20
CA TYR A 37 20.38 7.48 -0.02
C TYR A 37 21.57 6.88 0.72
N ASP A 38 22.80 7.20 0.30
CA ASP A 38 24.02 6.66 0.93
C ASP A 38 24.19 7.19 2.37
N THR A 39 23.96 8.49 2.60
CA THR A 39 24.09 9.07 3.96
C THR A 39 23.02 8.54 4.92
N GLY A 40 21.79 8.34 4.44
CA GLY A 40 20.70 7.82 5.26
C GLY A 40 20.85 6.34 5.61
N TYR A 41 21.35 5.54 4.67
CA TYR A 41 21.59 4.11 4.88
C TYR A 41 22.76 3.87 5.84
N ASP A 42 23.89 4.55 5.64
CA ASP A 42 25.08 4.35 6.47
C ASP A 42 24.86 4.84 7.92
N VAL A 43 24.26 6.03 8.11
CA VAL A 43 23.99 6.56 9.46
C VAL A 43 22.93 5.75 10.21
N GLY A 44 21.91 5.25 9.51
CA GLY A 44 20.84 4.46 10.11
C GLY A 44 21.31 3.06 10.52
N TYR A 45 22.16 2.43 9.70
CA TYR A 45 22.71 1.10 9.98
C TYR A 45 23.70 1.14 11.13
N ASP A 46 24.64 2.09 11.13
CA ASP A 46 25.68 2.18 12.15
C ASP A 46 25.09 2.56 13.54
N LEU A 47 24.18 3.54 13.61
CA LEU A 47 23.53 3.92 14.88
C LEU A 47 22.62 2.81 15.44
N GLY A 48 21.90 2.11 14.56
CA GLY A 48 21.00 1.04 14.97
C GLY A 48 21.74 -0.21 15.45
N TYR A 49 22.84 -0.56 14.79
CA TYR A 49 23.64 -1.72 15.13
C TYR A 49 24.43 -1.53 16.43
N ASP A 50 25.11 -0.39 16.60
CA ASP A 50 25.91 -0.13 17.80
C ASP A 50 25.03 0.02 19.06
N ALA A 51 23.90 0.73 18.97
CA ALA A 51 22.97 0.87 20.10
C ALA A 51 22.29 -0.46 20.48
N GLY A 52 21.97 -1.32 19.51
CA GLY A 52 21.36 -2.62 19.76
C GLY A 52 22.35 -3.63 20.37
N TYR A 53 23.60 -3.62 19.90
CA TYR A 53 24.63 -4.53 20.37
C TYR A 53 25.07 -4.21 21.82
N ASP A 54 25.24 -2.93 22.15
CA ASP A 54 25.68 -2.51 23.49
C ASP A 54 24.62 -2.76 24.57
N VAL A 55 23.33 -2.52 24.26
CA VAL A 55 22.22 -2.81 25.19
C VAL A 55 22.07 -4.32 25.42
N GLY A 56 22.22 -5.13 24.36
CA GLY A 56 22.12 -6.59 24.46
C GLY A 56 23.27 -7.21 25.25
N TYR A 57 24.49 -6.70 25.10
CA TYR A 57 25.67 -7.20 25.82
C TYR A 57 25.65 -6.80 27.31
N ALA A 58 25.20 -5.58 27.62
CA ALA A 58 25.05 -5.11 29.00
C ALA A 58 23.96 -5.89 29.76
N GLN A 59 22.78 -6.11 29.15
CA GLN A 59 21.71 -6.90 29.78
C GLN A 59 22.06 -8.38 29.97
N GLY A 60 22.91 -8.94 29.12
CA GLY A 60 23.35 -10.34 29.25
C GLY A 60 24.36 -10.60 30.38
N CYS A 61 25.03 -9.56 30.88
CA CYS A 61 26.10 -9.71 31.87
C CYS A 61 25.67 -9.40 33.33
N ASP A 62 24.52 -8.77 33.54
CA ASP A 62 23.96 -8.48 34.87
C ASP A 62 23.08 -9.63 35.42
N ASP A 63 22.73 -10.63 34.59
CA ASP A 63 21.82 -11.73 34.97
C ASP A 63 22.56 -12.95 35.56
N CYS A 64 23.84 -12.80 35.92
CA CYS A 64 24.56 -13.79 36.70
C CYS A 64 24.58 -13.36 38.17
N GLN A 65 23.74 -14.02 39.00
CA GLN A 65 23.52 -13.84 40.45
C GLN A 65 22.45 -12.77 40.73
N VAL A 66 21.25 -13.08 41.25
CA VAL A 66 20.99 -13.75 42.54
C VAL A 66 19.60 -14.41 42.56
N GLU A 67 19.57 -15.55 43.22
CA GLU A 67 18.47 -16.45 43.55
C GLU A 67 17.47 -15.83 44.55
N ASN A 68 16.17 -15.78 44.22
CA ASN A 68 15.06 -16.30 45.05
C ASN A 68 13.67 -15.91 44.51
N ALA A 69 12.87 -16.95 44.27
CA ALA A 69 11.40 -17.02 44.27
C ALA A 69 10.60 -15.74 44.00
N THR A 70 10.09 -15.63 42.76
CA THR A 70 8.82 -14.94 42.50
C THR A 70 8.09 -15.69 41.39
N GLU A 71 6.82 -15.96 41.68
CA GLU A 71 5.73 -16.48 40.84
C GLU A 71 5.98 -16.35 39.33
N GLU A 72 5.99 -17.48 38.62
CA GLU A 72 5.98 -17.53 37.15
C GLU A 72 4.70 -16.83 36.66
N ALA A 73 4.78 -15.51 36.45
CA ALA A 73 3.83 -14.82 35.61
C ALA A 73 3.88 -15.51 34.25
N GLN A 74 2.82 -16.23 33.90
CA GLN A 74 2.66 -16.74 32.55
C GLN A 74 2.95 -15.57 31.59
N PRO A 75 3.79 -15.75 30.55
CA PRO A 75 4.01 -14.70 29.57
C PRO A 75 2.63 -14.19 29.15
N PRO A 76 2.43 -12.85 29.05
CA PRO A 76 1.13 -12.31 28.71
C PRO A 76 0.62 -13.09 27.52
N VAL A 77 -0.57 -13.69 27.66
CA VAL A 77 -1.21 -14.42 26.58
C VAL A 77 -1.51 -13.36 25.54
N THR A 78 -0.57 -13.13 24.63
CA THR A 78 -0.77 -12.25 23.48
C THR A 78 -1.80 -12.97 22.64
N GLU A 79 -3.05 -12.51 22.69
CA GLU A 79 -4.07 -12.99 21.77
C GLU A 79 -3.53 -12.84 20.34
N PRO A 80 -3.71 -13.84 19.46
CA PRO A 80 -3.28 -13.71 18.09
C PRO A 80 -3.95 -12.48 17.49
N GLN A 81 -3.16 -11.53 17.00
CA GLN A 81 -3.72 -10.33 16.37
C GLN A 81 -4.57 -10.76 15.17
N THR A 82 -5.79 -10.25 15.08
CA THR A 82 -6.76 -10.61 14.03
C THR A 82 -7.78 -9.49 13.86
N PHE A 83 -8.43 -9.42 12.70
CA PHE A 83 -9.47 -8.43 12.38
C PHE A 83 -10.63 -9.10 11.64
N GLU A 84 -11.81 -8.49 11.69
CA GLU A 84 -12.97 -9.01 10.97
C GLU A 84 -12.79 -8.89 9.45
N ARG A 85 -13.35 -9.84 8.68
CA ARG A 85 -13.31 -9.71 7.22
C ARG A 85 -14.03 -8.42 6.79
N ILE A 86 -13.39 -7.65 5.94
CA ILE A 86 -13.95 -6.42 5.38
C ILE A 86 -14.35 -6.69 3.94
N THR A 87 -15.59 -6.34 3.58
CA THR A 87 -16.10 -6.50 2.22
C THR A 87 -16.48 -5.14 1.65
N ILE A 88 -15.88 -4.83 0.50
CA ILE A 88 -16.08 -3.58 -0.24
C ILE A 88 -16.68 -3.96 -1.59
N THR A 89 -17.83 -3.39 -1.92
CA THR A 89 -18.50 -3.61 -3.21
C THR A 89 -18.70 -2.30 -3.94
N GLY A 90 -18.83 -2.36 -5.27
CA GLY A 90 -19.13 -1.19 -6.08
C GLY A 90 -19.33 -1.51 -7.55
N ALA A 91 -19.53 -0.44 -8.32
CA ALA A 91 -19.62 -0.43 -9.76
C ALA A 91 -18.87 0.81 -10.26
N GLY A 92 -18.11 0.68 -11.35
CA GLY A 92 -17.19 1.73 -11.79
C GLY A 92 -16.15 2.11 -10.74
N ASP A 93 -15.56 3.29 -10.90
CA ASP A 93 -14.54 3.83 -10.00
C ASP A 93 -15.11 4.10 -8.60
N LYS A 94 -14.32 3.81 -7.56
CA LYS A 94 -14.70 4.08 -6.17
C LYS A 94 -13.49 4.18 -5.26
N THR A 95 -13.57 5.10 -4.31
CA THR A 95 -12.70 5.09 -3.12
C THR A 95 -13.50 4.62 -1.91
N SER A 96 -13.00 3.63 -1.18
CA SER A 96 -13.66 3.11 0.02
C SER A 96 -13.55 4.08 1.19
N ALA A 97 -14.37 3.87 2.22
CA ALA A 97 -14.05 4.38 3.55
C ALA A 97 -12.78 3.66 4.07
N PRO A 98 -12.02 4.29 4.99
CA PRO A 98 -10.91 3.63 5.66
C PRO A 98 -11.39 2.43 6.50
N PHE A 99 -10.52 1.45 6.67
CA PHE A 99 -10.72 0.25 7.48
C PHE A 99 -9.42 -0.11 8.22
N GLU A 100 -9.53 -0.86 9.30
CA GLU A 100 -8.41 -1.21 10.17
C GLU A 100 -7.96 -2.66 9.94
N VAL A 101 -6.65 -2.86 9.93
CA VAL A 101 -5.96 -4.15 9.89
C VAL A 101 -5.09 -4.25 11.12
N THR A 102 -5.13 -5.37 11.81
CA THR A 102 -4.36 -5.62 13.04
C THR A 102 -3.31 -6.71 12.87
N THR A 103 -3.25 -7.39 11.73
CA THR A 103 -2.29 -8.47 11.47
C THR A 103 -1.07 -7.98 10.69
N ASP A 104 0.04 -8.69 10.83
CA ASP A 104 1.27 -8.43 10.04
C ASP A 104 1.11 -8.82 8.56
N GLU A 105 0.30 -9.84 8.29
CA GLU A 105 -0.01 -10.35 6.95
C GLU A 105 -1.53 -10.47 6.77
N TRP A 106 -1.99 -10.18 5.56
CA TRP A 106 -3.42 -10.13 5.25
C TRP A 106 -3.66 -10.45 3.77
N ILE A 107 -4.82 -11.04 3.48
CA ILE A 107 -5.20 -11.48 2.14
C ILE A 107 -6.25 -10.53 1.57
N ILE A 108 -6.06 -10.17 0.30
CA ILE A 108 -7.02 -9.40 -0.48
C ILE A 108 -7.54 -10.29 -1.61
N GLU A 109 -8.81 -10.71 -1.51
CA GLU A 109 -9.55 -11.42 -2.54
C GLU A 109 -10.35 -10.40 -3.36
N TRP A 110 -10.38 -10.56 -4.68
CA TRP A 110 -11.13 -9.66 -5.55
C TRP A 110 -11.88 -10.45 -6.62
N SER A 111 -13.01 -9.89 -7.05
CA SER A 111 -13.79 -10.41 -8.18
C SER A 111 -14.61 -9.31 -8.84
N TYR A 112 -14.96 -9.51 -10.11
CA TYR A 112 -15.84 -8.61 -10.84
C TYR A 112 -16.69 -9.33 -11.89
N THR A 113 -17.76 -8.67 -12.32
CA THR A 113 -18.60 -9.01 -13.47
C THR A 113 -18.52 -7.85 -14.47
N ALA A 114 -18.23 -8.16 -15.73
CA ALA A 114 -18.13 -7.16 -16.80
C ALA A 114 -19.40 -7.14 -17.66
N ASP A 115 -19.81 -5.94 -18.07
CA ASP A 115 -20.86 -5.73 -19.08
C ASP A 115 -20.32 -6.00 -20.50
N ASP A 116 -19.06 -5.60 -20.75
CA ASP A 116 -18.33 -5.81 -22.00
C ASP A 116 -16.93 -6.40 -21.69
N PRO A 117 -16.80 -7.74 -21.64
CA PRO A 117 -15.56 -8.40 -21.23
C PRO A 117 -14.34 -8.10 -22.12
N GLU A 118 -14.56 -7.76 -23.39
CA GLU A 118 -13.47 -7.49 -24.35
C GLU A 118 -12.76 -6.16 -24.03
N TRP A 119 -13.47 -5.23 -23.40
CA TRP A 119 -12.95 -3.91 -23.01
C TRP A 119 -12.95 -3.69 -21.51
N ALA A 120 -13.14 -4.75 -20.72
CA ALA A 120 -13.14 -4.69 -19.27
C ALA A 120 -11.76 -4.37 -18.72
N ALA A 121 -11.69 -3.40 -17.81
CA ALA A 121 -10.49 -3.11 -17.05
C ALA A 121 -10.84 -2.97 -15.57
N PHE A 122 -10.13 -3.70 -14.72
CA PHE A 122 -10.30 -3.66 -13.27
C PHE A 122 -8.94 -3.54 -12.60
N TYR A 123 -8.78 -2.50 -11.79
CA TYR A 123 -7.54 -2.21 -11.09
C TYR A 123 -7.86 -1.56 -9.76
N PHE A 124 -7.06 -1.86 -8.74
CA PHE A 124 -7.19 -1.22 -7.44
C PHE A 124 -5.85 -1.00 -6.77
N PHE A 125 -5.85 -0.04 -5.85
CA PHE A 125 -4.71 0.35 -5.03
C PHE A 125 -5.14 0.39 -3.56
N VAL A 126 -4.23 0.01 -2.67
CA VAL A 126 -4.43 0.10 -1.22
C VAL A 126 -3.49 1.16 -0.67
N TYR A 127 -4.05 2.17 0.00
CA TYR A 127 -3.30 3.28 0.57
C TYR A 127 -3.42 3.31 2.08
N PRO A 128 -2.36 3.69 2.82
CA PRO A 128 -2.48 4.10 4.21
C PRO A 128 -3.42 5.30 4.36
N ARG A 129 -4.13 5.42 5.50
CA ARG A 129 -5.02 6.56 5.75
C ARG A 129 -4.30 7.90 5.59
N GLY A 130 -4.80 8.73 4.69
CA GLY A 130 -4.29 10.09 4.44
C GLY A 130 -3.14 10.18 3.44
N GLU A 131 -2.58 9.05 3.00
CA GLU A 131 -1.66 8.97 1.88
C GLU A 131 -2.46 8.86 0.57
N THR A 132 -2.03 9.52 -0.51
CA THR A 132 -2.75 9.52 -1.80
C THR A 132 -1.86 9.25 -3.01
N VAL A 133 -0.55 9.14 -2.79
CA VAL A 133 0.48 8.98 -3.83
C VAL A 133 1.13 7.60 -3.71
N MET A 134 1.45 7.18 -2.49
CA MET A 134 2.17 5.92 -2.23
C MET A 134 1.22 4.83 -1.75
N TYR A 135 0.98 3.83 -2.59
CA TYR A 135 0.20 2.65 -2.21
C TYR A 135 1.10 1.56 -1.62
N VAL A 136 0.53 0.73 -0.75
CA VAL A 136 1.20 -0.46 -0.17
C VAL A 136 0.89 -1.74 -0.96
N GLU A 137 -0.15 -1.72 -1.78
CA GLU A 137 -0.52 -2.82 -2.67
C GLU A 137 -1.28 -2.29 -3.89
N SER A 138 -1.13 -2.98 -5.03
CA SER A 138 -1.88 -2.73 -6.24
C SER A 138 -2.15 -4.01 -7.00
N VAL A 139 -3.36 -4.16 -7.53
CA VAL A 139 -3.71 -5.25 -8.44
C VAL A 139 -4.23 -4.68 -9.74
N THR A 140 -3.79 -5.27 -10.84
CA THR A 140 -4.38 -5.10 -12.17
C THR A 140 -4.85 -6.46 -12.62
N ALA A 141 -6.14 -6.61 -12.94
CA ALA A 141 -6.66 -7.86 -13.46
C ALA A 141 -6.02 -8.18 -14.82
N GLY A 142 -5.53 -9.41 -14.98
CA GLY A 142 -5.01 -9.89 -16.25
C GLY A 142 -6.10 -10.09 -17.31
N GLU A 143 -5.69 -10.28 -18.56
CA GLU A 143 -6.62 -10.57 -19.66
C GLU A 143 -7.43 -11.83 -19.36
N GLY A 144 -8.77 -11.70 -19.31
CA GLY A 144 -9.69 -12.79 -19.01
C GLY A 144 -9.81 -13.17 -17.53
N GLU A 145 -9.08 -12.51 -16.63
CA GLU A 145 -9.18 -12.75 -15.19
C GLU A 145 -10.31 -11.95 -14.55
N THR A 146 -11.33 -12.63 -14.03
CA THR A 146 -12.46 -11.95 -13.35
C THR A 146 -12.41 -12.07 -11.84
N HIS A 147 -11.42 -12.78 -11.29
CA HIS A 147 -11.20 -12.92 -9.85
C HIS A 147 -9.75 -13.29 -9.54
N GLY A 148 -9.32 -13.03 -8.31
CA GLY A 148 -7.99 -13.38 -7.84
C GLY A 148 -7.78 -13.13 -6.36
N SER A 149 -6.56 -13.34 -5.91
CA SER A 149 -6.13 -13.09 -4.52
C SER A 149 -4.67 -12.64 -4.49
N THR A 150 -4.35 -11.70 -3.59
CA THR A 150 -2.96 -11.31 -3.27
C THR A 150 -2.75 -11.29 -1.76
N TYR A 151 -1.49 -11.41 -1.33
CA TYR A 151 -1.06 -11.24 0.05
C TYR A 151 -0.42 -9.87 0.21
N SER A 152 -0.77 -9.16 1.28
CA SER A 152 -0.11 -7.92 1.68
C SER A 152 0.65 -8.14 2.98
N TYR A 153 1.86 -7.58 3.02
CA TYR A 153 2.79 -7.60 4.15
C TYR A 153 2.97 -6.21 4.77
N ALA A 154 2.04 -5.29 4.49
CA ALA A 154 2.08 -3.92 4.98
C ALA A 154 1.96 -3.81 6.52
N GLY A 155 1.45 -4.87 7.15
CA GLY A 155 1.24 -4.95 8.58
C GLY A 155 0.06 -4.14 9.11
N PRO A 156 -0.04 -4.03 10.45
CA PRO A 156 -1.16 -3.35 11.10
C PRO A 156 -1.24 -1.88 10.73
N GLY A 157 -2.46 -1.37 10.52
CA GLY A 157 -2.69 0.02 10.15
C GLY A 157 -4.12 0.31 9.71
N GLU A 158 -4.39 1.58 9.43
CA GLU A 158 -5.65 2.00 8.82
C GLU A 158 -5.42 2.28 7.32
N TYR A 159 -6.21 1.64 6.47
CA TYR A 159 -6.04 1.64 5.02
C TYR A 159 -7.34 1.98 4.30
N TYR A 160 -7.26 2.39 3.04
CA TYR A 160 -8.42 2.49 2.16
C TYR A 160 -8.08 1.94 0.76
N VAL A 161 -9.10 1.50 0.03
CA VAL A 161 -8.96 1.01 -1.34
C VAL A 161 -9.47 2.05 -2.33
N ALA A 162 -8.68 2.34 -3.36
CA ALA A 162 -9.12 3.06 -4.55
C ALA A 162 -9.24 2.08 -5.72
N VAL A 163 -10.46 1.87 -6.20
CA VAL A 163 -10.78 1.04 -7.35
C VAL A 163 -11.02 1.94 -8.55
N LEU A 164 -10.49 1.50 -9.68
CA LEU A 164 -10.76 2.09 -10.97
C LEU A 164 -11.23 0.96 -11.91
N ALA A 165 -12.36 1.19 -12.57
CA ALA A 165 -13.07 0.13 -13.26
C ALA A 165 -13.79 0.67 -14.51
N ALA A 166 -13.48 0.07 -15.66
CA ALA A 166 -14.11 0.37 -16.94
C ALA A 166 -14.83 -0.85 -17.48
N ASN A 167 -16.07 -0.67 -17.94
CA ASN A 167 -16.94 -1.74 -18.46
C ASN A 167 -17.22 -2.87 -17.45
N ILE A 168 -17.21 -2.52 -16.16
CA ILE A 168 -17.49 -3.42 -15.03
C ILE A 168 -18.89 -3.12 -14.47
N GLU A 169 -19.77 -4.12 -14.46
CA GLU A 169 -21.13 -4.06 -13.92
C GLU A 169 -21.10 -3.98 -12.38
N HIS A 170 -20.35 -4.90 -11.76
CA HIS A 170 -20.20 -5.01 -10.31
C HIS A 170 -18.86 -5.62 -9.97
N TRP A 171 -18.26 -5.19 -8.86
CA TRP A 171 -17.05 -5.78 -8.31
C TRP A 171 -17.13 -5.89 -6.78
N GLN A 172 -16.31 -6.79 -6.24
CA GLN A 172 -16.14 -7.03 -4.82
C GLN A 172 -14.66 -7.18 -4.50
N ILE A 173 -14.21 -6.52 -3.43
CA ILE A 173 -12.92 -6.71 -2.79
C ILE A 173 -13.18 -7.15 -1.36
N THR A 174 -12.49 -8.20 -0.95
CA THR A 174 -12.57 -8.74 0.40
C THR A 174 -11.20 -8.81 1.02
N VAL A 175 -11.09 -8.21 2.19
CA VAL A 175 -9.88 -8.15 2.98
C VAL A 175 -10.07 -9.04 4.20
N LYS A 176 -9.13 -9.93 4.47
CA LYS A 176 -9.21 -10.86 5.61
C LYS A 176 -7.83 -11.16 6.21
N PRO A 177 -7.75 -11.59 7.48
CA PRO A 177 -6.53 -12.16 8.05
C PRO A 177 -6.00 -13.29 7.17
N ALA A 178 -4.67 -13.42 7.10
CA ALA A 178 -3.99 -14.51 6.40
C ALA A 178 -4.17 -15.86 7.10
#